data_AF-A0A6C1EAL6-F1
#
_entry.id   AF-A0A6C1EAL6-F1
#
_cell.length_a   1.000
_cell.length_b   1.000
_cell.length_c   1.000
_cell.angle_alpha   90.00
_cell.angle_beta   90.00
_cell.angle_gamma   90.00
#
_symmetry.space_group_name_H-M   'P 1'
#
loop_
_entity.id
_entity.type
_entity.pdbx_description
1 polymer ?
#
loop_
_entity_poly.entity_id
_entity_poly.type
_entity_poly.pdbx_seq_one_letter_code
_entity_poly.pdbx_strand_id
1 'polypeptide(L)'
;MQHVEHMNTAVRLARYALDHDETPVACIFVHTPTGQLMAYGMNDTNRSLTGVAHAEFMGIDQIKGMLGSRGVVDVFKDITLYVTVEPCIMCASALKQLGIGKVVFGCGNERFGGNGTVLPVNHDTCTLAPRGNAATGYESVPGILRREAIMLLRYFYVRQNQRAPKPRSKSDRVLDKNTFPPMEWSKYIDKESFIANFGEDYKAYYENGADLLGDNVDWDLIESHHDNIIEKLDSQCESFKLNVHKKSRV
;
A
#
# COMPACT_ATOMS: atom_id res chain seq x y z
N MET A 1 -8.95 13.47 -5.05
CA MET A 1 -10.13 12.57 -5.14
C MET A 1 -9.74 11.15 -5.56
N GLN A 2 -9.07 10.92 -6.70
CA GLN A 2 -8.71 9.57 -7.16
C GLN A 2 -7.85 8.75 -6.18
N HIS A 3 -6.85 9.37 -5.53
CA HIS A 3 -6.04 8.65 -4.54
C HIS A 3 -6.85 8.13 -3.34
N VAL A 4 -7.84 8.90 -2.90
CA VAL A 4 -8.73 8.52 -1.78
C VAL A 4 -9.63 7.35 -2.18
N GLU A 5 -10.18 7.36 -3.40
CA GLU A 5 -11.03 6.28 -3.91
C GLU A 5 -10.28 4.94 -4.02
N HIS A 6 -9.08 4.96 -4.60
CA HIS A 6 -8.23 3.78 -4.69
C HIS A 6 -7.74 3.31 -3.31
N MET A 7 -7.34 4.23 -2.43
CA MET A 7 -6.95 3.85 -1.07
C MET A 7 -8.14 3.30 -0.26
N ASN A 8 -9.36 3.81 -0.45
CA ASN A 8 -10.57 3.24 0.16
C ASN A 8 -10.70 1.76 -0.20
N THR A 9 -10.44 1.42 -1.48
CA THR A 9 -10.45 0.03 -1.96
C THR A 9 -9.36 -0.81 -1.27
N ALA A 10 -8.15 -0.29 -1.13
CA ALA A 10 -7.07 -0.96 -0.40
C ALA A 10 -7.41 -1.18 1.08
N VAL A 11 -8.06 -0.20 1.74
CA VAL A 11 -8.53 -0.31 3.13
C VAL A 11 -9.62 -1.38 3.27
N ARG A 12 -10.57 -1.47 2.34
CA ARG A 12 -11.57 -2.56 2.32
C ARG A 12 -10.92 -3.93 2.22
N LEU A 13 -9.91 -4.08 1.36
CA LEU A 13 -9.15 -5.32 1.22
C LEU A 13 -8.32 -5.63 2.47
N ALA A 14 -7.70 -4.62 3.09
CA ALA A 14 -6.99 -4.78 4.36
C ALA A 14 -7.92 -5.21 5.49
N ARG A 15 -9.16 -4.70 5.49
CA ARG A 15 -10.18 -5.14 6.45
C ARG A 15 -10.59 -6.59 6.22
N TYR A 16 -10.77 -6.99 4.96
CA TYR A 16 -10.99 -8.40 4.61
C TYR A 16 -9.83 -9.29 5.11
N ALA A 17 -8.57 -8.89 4.89
CA ALA A 17 -7.41 -9.61 5.39
C ALA A 17 -7.41 -9.76 6.91
N LEU A 18 -7.76 -8.68 7.63
CA LEU A 18 -7.92 -8.71 9.09
C LEU A 18 -8.94 -9.78 9.52
N ASP A 19 -10.10 -9.82 8.87
CA ASP A 19 -11.17 -10.78 9.17
C ASP A 19 -10.79 -12.24 8.86
N HIS A 20 -9.76 -12.45 8.06
CA HIS A 20 -9.22 -13.77 7.72
C HIS A 20 -7.91 -14.10 8.46
N ASP A 21 -7.74 -13.51 9.65
CA ASP A 21 -6.59 -13.68 10.55
C ASP A 21 -5.23 -13.25 9.96
N GLU A 22 -5.21 -12.42 8.92
CA GLU A 22 -3.98 -11.87 8.35
C GLU A 22 -3.68 -10.44 8.82
N THR A 23 -2.43 -10.03 8.67
CA THR A 23 -2.02 -8.64 8.91
C THR A 23 -2.74 -7.73 7.91
N PRO A 24 -3.37 -6.61 8.33
CA PRO A 24 -4.13 -5.70 7.46
C PRO A 24 -3.23 -4.80 6.59
N VAL A 25 -2.23 -5.41 5.96
CA VAL A 25 -1.46 -4.83 4.88
C VAL A 25 -2.06 -5.35 3.59
N ALA A 26 -2.68 -4.46 2.82
CA ALA A 26 -3.23 -4.79 1.53
C ALA A 26 -2.93 -3.68 0.53
N CYS A 27 -2.87 -4.05 -0.73
CA CYS A 27 -2.56 -3.14 -1.82
C CYS A 27 -3.39 -3.41 -3.07
N ILE A 28 -3.49 -2.39 -3.91
CA ILE A 28 -4.03 -2.49 -5.27
C ILE A 28 -3.07 -1.84 -6.26
N PHE A 29 -2.94 -2.46 -7.43
CA PHE A 29 -2.12 -1.98 -8.53
C PHE A 29 -3.05 -1.35 -9.56
N VAL A 30 -2.85 -0.07 -9.83
CA VAL A 30 -3.68 0.69 -10.76
C VAL A 30 -2.84 1.11 -11.96
N HIS A 31 -3.31 0.80 -13.15
CA HIS A 31 -2.72 1.26 -14.40
C HIS A 31 -3.04 2.75 -14.62
N THR A 32 -2.08 3.60 -14.25
CA THR A 32 -2.17 5.06 -14.16
C THR A 32 -2.75 5.70 -15.44
N PRO A 33 -2.33 5.33 -16.66
CA PRO A 33 -2.88 5.93 -17.88
C PRO A 33 -4.38 5.72 -18.08
N THR A 34 -4.96 4.69 -17.46
CA THR A 34 -6.38 4.33 -17.62
C THR A 34 -7.21 4.49 -16.34
N GLY A 35 -6.56 4.63 -15.18
CA GLY A 35 -7.20 4.57 -13.87
C GLY A 35 -7.78 3.19 -13.50
N GLN A 36 -7.51 2.13 -14.29
CA GLN A 36 -8.07 0.80 -14.07
C GLN A 36 -7.22 0.00 -13.09
N LEU A 37 -7.88 -0.68 -12.15
CA LEU A 37 -7.25 -1.67 -11.28
C LEU A 37 -6.88 -2.91 -12.10
N MET A 38 -5.64 -3.38 -11.95
CA MET A 38 -5.10 -4.49 -12.73
C MET A 38 -4.64 -5.68 -11.88
N ALA A 39 -4.39 -5.46 -10.60
CA ALA A 39 -4.06 -6.51 -9.62
C ALA A 39 -4.30 -5.99 -8.20
N TYR A 40 -4.31 -6.92 -7.24
CA TYR A 40 -4.40 -6.61 -5.82
C TYR A 40 -3.58 -7.60 -5.01
N GLY A 41 -3.37 -7.32 -3.73
CA GLY A 41 -2.69 -8.24 -2.85
C GLY A 41 -2.93 -7.95 -1.38
N MET A 42 -2.79 -8.98 -0.56
CA MET A 42 -2.83 -8.89 0.91
C MET A 42 -1.66 -9.69 1.49
N ASN A 43 -1.29 -9.42 2.74
CA ASN A 43 -0.31 -10.26 3.43
C ASN A 43 -0.77 -11.74 3.42
N ASP A 44 0.17 -12.64 3.17
CA ASP A 44 -0.09 -14.07 3.02
C ASP A 44 1.00 -14.94 3.67
N THR A 45 1.65 -14.38 4.68
CA THR A 45 2.72 -15.06 5.42
C THR A 45 2.18 -16.26 6.21
N ASN A 46 0.92 -16.20 6.67
CA ASN A 46 0.27 -17.30 7.37
C ASN A 46 0.04 -18.52 6.46
N ARG A 47 -0.42 -18.31 5.22
CA ARG A 47 -0.67 -19.40 4.27
C ARG A 47 0.63 -19.93 3.66
N SER A 48 1.53 -19.04 3.27
CA SER A 48 2.79 -19.42 2.63
C SER A 48 3.81 -20.02 3.59
N LEU A 49 3.69 -19.75 4.90
CA LEU A 49 4.69 -20.10 5.92
C LEU A 49 6.07 -19.49 5.62
N THR A 50 6.10 -18.38 4.89
CA THR A 50 7.32 -17.63 4.56
C THR A 50 7.22 -16.21 5.09
N GLY A 51 8.34 -15.61 5.45
CA GLY A 51 8.41 -14.20 5.86
C GLY A 51 8.40 -13.20 4.70
N VAL A 52 8.15 -13.65 3.45
CA VAL A 52 8.31 -12.81 2.25
C VAL A 52 7.02 -12.63 1.44
N ALA A 53 5.97 -13.40 1.72
CA ALA A 53 4.68 -13.32 1.02
C ALA A 53 3.86 -12.09 1.47
N HIS A 54 4.37 -10.90 1.16
CA HIS A 54 3.70 -9.63 1.43
C HIS A 54 2.69 -9.26 0.32
N ALA A 55 1.83 -8.29 0.62
CA ALA A 55 0.78 -7.83 -0.29
C ALA A 55 1.32 -7.45 -1.67
N GLU A 56 2.45 -6.75 -1.73
CA GLU A 56 3.05 -6.31 -2.99
C GLU A 56 3.50 -7.49 -3.84
N PHE A 57 4.05 -8.55 -3.23
CA PHE A 57 4.47 -9.76 -3.95
C PHE A 57 3.27 -10.53 -4.51
N MET A 58 2.17 -10.62 -3.77
CA MET A 58 0.94 -11.23 -4.28
C MET A 58 0.43 -10.52 -5.54
N GLY A 59 0.39 -9.18 -5.54
CA GLY A 59 -0.02 -8.43 -6.72
C GLY A 59 0.98 -8.51 -7.88
N ILE A 60 2.29 -8.52 -7.60
CA ILE A 60 3.32 -8.78 -8.62
C ILE A 60 3.09 -10.14 -9.29
N ASP A 61 2.81 -11.18 -8.52
CA ASP A 61 2.53 -12.53 -9.05
C ASP A 61 1.26 -12.56 -9.90
N GLN A 62 0.20 -11.83 -9.51
CA GLN A 62 -1.00 -11.68 -10.35
C GLN A 62 -0.69 -11.00 -11.69
N ILE A 63 0.06 -9.89 -11.68
CA ILE A 63 0.46 -9.17 -12.90
C ILE A 63 1.31 -10.08 -13.79
N LYS A 64 2.23 -10.83 -13.21
CA LYS A 64 3.06 -11.81 -13.92
C LYS A 64 2.22 -12.93 -14.53
N GLY A 65 1.21 -13.44 -13.82
CA GLY A 65 0.27 -14.42 -14.34
C GLY A 65 -0.57 -13.89 -15.51
N MET A 66 -0.90 -12.59 -15.49
CA MET A 66 -1.69 -11.93 -16.53
C MET A 66 -0.89 -11.56 -17.78
N LEU A 67 0.33 -11.04 -17.63
CA LEU A 67 1.11 -10.40 -18.71
C LEU A 67 2.42 -11.12 -19.05
N GLY A 68 2.82 -12.12 -18.25
CA GLY A 68 4.13 -12.77 -18.33
C GLY A 68 5.27 -11.86 -17.85
N SER A 69 6.46 -12.44 -17.66
CA SER A 69 7.62 -11.74 -17.07
C SER A 69 8.05 -10.49 -17.85
N ARG A 70 7.98 -10.53 -19.19
CA ARG A 70 8.34 -9.37 -20.02
C ARG A 70 7.32 -8.24 -19.90
N GLY A 71 6.02 -8.59 -19.88
CA GLY A 71 4.94 -7.63 -19.73
C GLY A 71 4.98 -6.90 -18.39
N VAL A 72 5.39 -7.58 -17.30
CA VAL A 72 5.60 -6.97 -15.98
C VAL A 72 6.58 -5.79 -16.06
N VAL A 73 7.77 -6.00 -16.64
CA VAL A 73 8.81 -4.97 -16.70
C VAL A 73 8.39 -3.79 -17.59
N ASP A 74 7.62 -4.04 -18.65
CA ASP A 74 7.16 -3.00 -19.57
C ASP A 74 6.05 -2.12 -18.95
N VAL A 75 5.13 -2.72 -18.18
CA VAL A 75 3.96 -2.02 -17.61
C VAL A 75 4.26 -1.35 -16.28
N PHE A 76 5.27 -1.78 -15.52
CA PHE A 76 5.44 -1.38 -14.12
C PHE A 76 5.60 0.13 -13.91
N LYS A 77 6.25 0.82 -14.86
CA LYS A 77 6.39 2.28 -14.87
C LYS A 77 5.07 3.02 -14.97
N ASP A 78 4.03 2.37 -15.51
CA ASP A 78 2.70 2.92 -15.70
C ASP A 78 1.77 2.57 -14.53
N ILE A 79 2.30 1.96 -13.46
CA ILE A 79 1.53 1.57 -12.28
C ILE A 79 1.67 2.59 -11.15
N THR A 80 0.53 2.95 -10.57
CA THR A 80 0.45 3.51 -9.22
C THR A 80 0.01 2.41 -8.26
N LEU A 81 0.84 2.09 -7.26
CA LEU A 81 0.50 1.20 -6.16
C LEU A 81 -0.21 1.99 -5.06
N TYR A 82 -1.33 1.49 -4.57
CA TYR A 82 -1.97 1.98 -3.35
C TYR A 82 -1.87 0.91 -2.27
N VAL A 83 -1.26 1.22 -1.12
CA VAL A 83 -1.05 0.26 -0.04
C VAL A 83 -1.38 0.86 1.33
N THR A 84 -2.04 0.11 2.21
CA THR A 84 -2.48 0.65 3.51
C THR A 84 -1.32 1.04 4.43
N VAL A 85 -0.21 0.29 4.36
CA VAL A 85 1.00 0.51 5.16
C VAL A 85 2.18 0.71 4.23
N GLU A 86 3.07 1.65 4.54
CA GLU A 86 4.32 1.87 3.80
C GLU A 86 5.03 0.55 3.46
N PRO A 87 5.45 0.36 2.19
CA PRO A 87 6.23 -0.81 1.79
C PRO A 87 7.43 -1.01 2.71
N CYS A 88 7.64 -2.26 3.13
CA CYS A 88 8.86 -2.56 3.89
C CYS A 88 10.10 -2.45 2.98
N ILE A 89 11.30 -2.37 3.56
CA ILE A 89 12.58 -2.30 2.81
C ILE A 89 12.66 -3.34 1.67
N MET A 90 12.22 -4.57 1.92
CA MET A 90 12.19 -5.63 0.90
C MET A 90 11.21 -5.32 -0.25
N CYS A 91 9.97 -4.96 0.07
CA CYS A 91 8.97 -4.63 -0.95
C CYS A 91 9.35 -3.35 -1.70
N ALA A 92 9.84 -2.33 -1.01
CA ALA A 92 10.32 -1.09 -1.59
C ALA A 92 11.45 -1.34 -2.61
N SER A 93 12.40 -2.23 -2.27
CA SER A 93 13.48 -2.63 -3.17
C SER A 93 12.97 -3.40 -4.38
N ALA A 94 12.05 -4.35 -4.19
CA ALA A 94 11.44 -5.10 -5.29
C ALA A 94 10.69 -4.18 -6.27
N LEU A 95 9.88 -3.25 -5.74
CA LEU A 95 9.17 -2.26 -6.54
C LEU A 95 10.12 -1.36 -7.33
N LYS A 96 11.25 -0.94 -6.74
CA LYS A 96 12.28 -0.16 -7.43
C LYS A 96 12.93 -0.93 -8.57
N GLN A 97 13.32 -2.18 -8.31
CA GLN A 97 13.96 -3.06 -9.30
C GLN A 97 13.01 -3.42 -10.46
N LEU A 98 11.70 -3.42 -10.23
CA LEU A 98 10.69 -3.58 -11.29
C LEU A 98 10.36 -2.26 -11.99
N GLY A 99 10.79 -1.12 -11.47
CA GLY A 99 10.58 0.20 -12.05
C GLY A 99 9.14 0.70 -11.88
N ILE A 100 8.56 0.57 -10.68
CA ILE A 100 7.23 1.08 -10.37
C ILE A 100 7.13 2.58 -10.69
N GLY A 101 5.99 3.04 -11.21
CA GLY A 101 5.76 4.46 -11.48
C GLY A 101 5.63 5.30 -10.21
N LYS A 102 4.70 4.91 -9.33
CA LYS A 102 4.40 5.64 -8.08
C LYS A 102 3.89 4.72 -6.98
N VAL A 103 4.19 5.07 -5.73
CA VAL A 103 3.57 4.47 -4.54
C VAL A 103 2.74 5.53 -3.83
N VAL A 104 1.55 5.16 -3.40
CA VAL A 104 0.68 5.94 -2.50
C VAL A 104 0.36 5.05 -1.32
N PHE A 105 0.58 5.54 -0.10
CA PHE A 105 0.33 4.73 1.09
C PHE A 105 -0.38 5.48 2.21
N GLY A 106 -1.01 4.70 3.10
CA GLY A 106 -1.71 5.22 4.26
C GLY A 106 -0.76 5.61 5.39
N CYS A 107 -0.49 4.67 6.30
CA CYS A 107 0.38 4.93 7.44
C CYS A 107 1.82 4.46 7.21
N GLY A 108 2.77 5.11 7.90
CA GLY A 108 4.17 4.69 7.92
C GLY A 108 4.35 3.29 8.52
N ASN A 109 5.46 2.65 8.18
CA ASN A 109 5.88 1.37 8.74
C ASN A 109 7.02 1.58 9.72
N GLU A 110 6.68 1.75 10.99
CA GLU A 110 7.60 2.14 12.07
C GLU A 110 8.79 1.20 12.28
N ARG A 111 8.67 -0.07 11.86
CA ARG A 111 9.71 -1.09 12.08
C ARG A 111 10.54 -1.38 10.85
N PHE A 112 9.93 -1.31 9.66
CA PHE A 112 10.55 -1.82 8.44
C PHE A 112 10.36 -0.91 7.23
N GLY A 113 9.86 0.32 7.39
CA GLY A 113 9.51 1.22 6.30
C GLY A 113 10.67 1.54 5.37
N GLY A 114 10.49 1.22 4.09
CA GLY A 114 11.49 1.34 3.03
C GLY A 114 11.34 2.56 2.13
N ASN A 115 10.37 3.45 2.40
CA ASN A 115 10.10 4.65 1.62
C ASN A 115 10.25 5.93 2.44
N GLY A 116 10.99 5.87 3.56
CA GLY A 116 11.28 7.04 4.40
C GLY A 116 11.36 6.75 5.90
N THR A 117 10.53 5.86 6.45
CA THR A 117 10.45 5.70 7.92
C THR A 117 11.75 5.17 8.52
N VAL A 118 12.33 4.13 7.90
CA VAL A 118 13.60 3.51 8.33
C VAL A 118 14.69 3.77 7.30
N LEU A 119 14.40 3.46 6.02
CA LEU A 119 15.29 3.74 4.90
C LEU A 119 14.50 4.34 3.73
N PRO A 120 15.09 5.23 2.93
CA PRO A 120 14.49 5.73 1.69
C PRO A 120 14.98 4.91 0.47
N VAL A 121 14.66 3.61 0.42
CA VAL A 121 15.10 2.70 -0.67
C VAL A 121 14.62 3.22 -2.03
N ASN A 122 13.43 3.80 -2.06
CA ASN A 122 12.87 4.43 -3.26
C ASN A 122 13.76 5.54 -3.86
N HIS A 123 14.64 6.17 -3.07
CA HIS A 123 15.61 7.19 -3.52
C HIS A 123 17.07 6.80 -3.32
N ASP A 124 17.37 5.58 -2.87
CA ASP A 124 18.75 5.14 -2.64
C ASP A 124 19.58 5.07 -3.94
N THR A 125 20.90 4.90 -3.80
CA THR A 125 21.83 4.78 -4.93
C THR A 125 22.29 3.34 -5.19
N CYS A 126 21.99 2.39 -4.29
CA CYS A 126 22.47 1.02 -4.36
C CYS A 126 21.46 0.02 -4.94
N THR A 127 20.17 0.35 -4.92
CA THR A 127 19.11 -0.43 -5.56
C THR A 127 18.86 0.12 -6.97
N LEU A 128 19.10 -0.70 -8.00
CA LEU A 128 19.08 -0.28 -9.41
C LEU A 128 17.76 -0.64 -10.11
N ALA A 129 17.37 0.20 -11.07
CA ALA A 129 16.18 0.03 -11.91
C ALA A 129 16.42 -1.01 -13.04
N PRO A 130 15.36 -1.58 -13.67
CA PRO A 130 15.49 -2.77 -14.52
C PRO A 130 16.23 -2.55 -15.86
N ARG A 131 16.51 -1.31 -16.28
CA ARG A 131 17.09 -0.99 -17.60
C ARG A 131 18.24 0.02 -17.60
N GLY A 132 19.00 0.11 -16.51
CA GLY A 132 20.26 0.86 -16.50
C GLY A 132 20.92 0.92 -15.13
N ASN A 133 22.20 1.32 -15.11
CA ASN A 133 22.92 1.64 -13.87
C ASN A 133 22.43 2.95 -13.23
N ALA A 134 21.34 3.53 -13.73
CA ALA A 134 20.75 4.73 -13.18
C ALA A 134 19.88 4.33 -11.97
N ALA A 135 20.20 4.90 -10.82
CA ALA A 135 19.38 4.82 -9.61
C ALA A 135 18.14 5.74 -9.71
N THR A 136 17.38 5.65 -10.81
CA THR A 136 16.12 6.37 -10.93
C THR A 136 15.14 5.78 -9.93
N GLY A 137 14.75 6.61 -8.96
CA GLY A 137 13.80 6.25 -7.91
C GLY A 137 12.35 6.32 -8.35
N TYR A 138 11.45 6.24 -7.38
CA TYR A 138 10.03 6.50 -7.56
C TYR A 138 9.49 7.37 -6.42
N GLU A 139 8.43 8.10 -6.72
CA GLU A 139 7.72 8.91 -5.74
C GLU A 139 6.89 8.03 -4.79
N SER A 140 6.92 8.34 -3.50
CA SER A 140 6.11 7.67 -2.48
C SER A 140 5.29 8.69 -1.69
N VAL A 141 4.00 8.76 -1.98
CA VAL A 141 3.05 9.71 -1.37
C VAL A 141 2.45 9.12 -0.09
N PRO A 142 2.72 9.68 1.09
CA PRO A 142 2.20 9.16 2.34
C PRO A 142 0.84 9.77 2.73
N GLY A 143 0.19 9.22 3.75
CA GLY A 143 -0.85 9.94 4.50
C GLY A 143 -2.29 9.77 4.00
N ILE A 144 -2.53 9.01 2.92
CA ILE A 144 -3.88 8.84 2.37
C ILE A 144 -4.64 7.79 3.17
N LEU A 145 -5.73 8.16 3.84
CA LEU A 145 -6.45 7.29 4.79
C LEU A 145 -5.52 6.68 5.86
N ARG A 146 -4.59 7.50 6.36
CA ARG A 146 -3.58 7.10 7.35
C ARG A 146 -4.20 6.59 8.65
N ARG A 147 -5.23 7.26 9.15
CA ARG A 147 -5.86 6.89 10.43
C ARG A 147 -6.58 5.56 10.34
N GLU A 148 -7.25 5.30 9.22
CA GLU A 148 -7.91 4.03 8.94
C GLU A 148 -6.90 2.88 8.94
N ALA A 149 -5.75 3.05 8.27
CA ALA A 149 -4.68 2.07 8.27
C ALA A 149 -4.09 1.83 9.68
N ILE A 150 -3.86 2.89 10.46
CA ILE A 150 -3.41 2.77 11.86
C ILE A 150 -4.43 2.00 12.69
N MET A 151 -5.72 2.31 12.55
CA MET A 151 -6.78 1.65 13.31
C MET A 151 -6.89 0.17 12.98
N LEU A 152 -6.79 -0.21 11.70
CA LEU A 152 -6.76 -1.63 11.31
C LEU A 152 -5.55 -2.36 11.93
N LEU A 153 -4.36 -1.76 11.93
CA LEU A 153 -3.19 -2.33 12.61
C LEU A 153 -3.42 -2.46 14.13
N ARG A 154 -4.05 -1.48 14.78
CA ARG A 154 -4.41 -1.57 16.20
C ARG A 154 -5.38 -2.71 16.47
N TYR A 155 -6.39 -2.90 15.62
CA TYR A 155 -7.31 -4.05 15.71
C TYR A 155 -6.54 -5.37 15.60
N PHE A 156 -5.61 -5.49 14.65
CA PHE A 156 -4.76 -6.66 14.52
C PHE A 156 -3.89 -6.91 15.77
N TYR A 157 -3.29 -5.87 16.34
CA TYR A 157 -2.43 -6.01 17.51
C TYR A 157 -3.16 -6.34 18.80
N VAL A 158 -4.44 -5.98 18.94
CA VAL A 158 -5.29 -6.35 20.07
C VAL A 158 -5.84 -7.77 19.89
N ARG A 159 -6.13 -8.20 18.65
CA ARG A 159 -6.53 -9.60 18.39
C ARG A 159 -5.44 -10.57 18.87
N GLN A 160 -5.89 -11.65 19.51
CA GLN A 160 -5.04 -12.73 19.94
C GLN A 160 -4.74 -13.62 18.72
N ASN A 161 -3.47 -13.76 18.36
CA ASN A 161 -3.09 -14.69 17.30
C ASN A 161 -3.15 -16.12 17.85
N GLN A 162 -4.26 -16.82 17.59
CA GLN A 162 -4.45 -18.21 18.01
C GLN A 162 -3.53 -19.20 17.26
N ARG A 163 -2.96 -18.80 16.12
CA ARG A 163 -2.04 -19.63 15.32
C ARG A 163 -0.58 -19.52 15.76
N ALA A 164 -0.26 -18.65 16.71
CA ALA A 164 1.09 -18.55 17.25
C ALA A 164 1.47 -19.83 18.03
N PRO A 165 2.70 -20.37 17.91
CA PRO A 165 3.12 -21.58 18.62
C PRO A 165 2.95 -21.51 20.15
N LYS A 166 3.05 -20.30 20.70
CA LYS A 166 2.73 -19.98 22.10
C LYS A 166 1.87 -18.71 22.13
N PRO A 167 0.53 -18.81 22.16
CA PRO A 167 -0.34 -17.64 22.23
C PRO A 167 -0.05 -16.86 23.51
N ARG A 168 0.36 -15.60 23.40
CA ARG A 168 0.46 -14.70 24.56
C ARG A 168 -0.91 -14.08 24.82
N SER A 169 -1.37 -14.10 26.07
CA SER A 169 -2.54 -13.30 26.47
C SER A 169 -2.25 -11.83 26.17
N LYS A 170 -3.21 -11.15 25.58
CA LYS A 170 -3.18 -9.71 25.32
C LYS A 170 -4.29 -8.97 26.07
N SER A 171 -4.83 -9.57 27.13
CA SER A 171 -5.95 -9.05 27.94
C SER A 171 -5.76 -7.60 28.38
N ASP A 172 -4.52 -7.16 28.58
CA ASP A 172 -4.22 -5.84 29.15
C ASP A 172 -4.05 -4.77 28.06
N ARG A 173 -4.14 -5.13 26.77
CA ARG A 173 -4.03 -4.16 25.67
C ARG A 173 -5.35 -3.45 25.45
N VAL A 174 -5.43 -2.22 25.96
CA VAL A 174 -6.54 -1.31 25.67
C VAL A 174 -6.37 -0.76 24.24
N LEU A 175 -7.43 -0.89 23.45
CA LEU A 175 -7.50 -0.33 22.11
C LEU A 175 -7.68 1.19 22.19
N ASP A 176 -6.68 1.95 21.74
CA ASP A 176 -6.79 3.40 21.60
C ASP A 176 -7.44 3.78 20.27
N LYS A 177 -8.59 4.47 20.34
CA LYS A 177 -9.34 4.99 19.19
C LYS A 177 -9.18 6.51 18.97
N ASN A 178 -8.52 7.20 19.89
CA ASN A 178 -8.58 8.67 19.98
C ASN A 178 -7.26 9.35 19.64
N THR A 179 -6.13 8.75 20.02
CA THR A 179 -4.83 9.38 19.78
C THR A 179 -4.19 8.84 18.51
N PHE A 180 -3.55 9.70 17.74
CA PHE A 180 -2.73 9.33 16.57
C PHE A 180 -1.40 10.06 16.69
N PRO A 181 -0.26 9.40 16.41
CA PRO A 181 1.02 10.08 16.42
C PRO A 181 1.03 11.20 15.36
N PRO A 182 1.82 12.28 15.55
CA PRO A 182 1.97 13.31 14.53
C PRO A 182 2.54 12.72 13.23
N MET A 183 2.19 13.31 12.11
CA MET A 183 2.70 12.91 10.80
C MET A 183 4.04 13.61 10.52
N GLU A 184 5.13 12.85 10.58
CA GLU A 184 6.47 13.35 10.24
C GLU A 184 6.69 13.36 8.72
N TRP A 185 6.06 14.31 8.02
CA TRP A 185 6.10 14.42 6.55
C TRP A 185 7.50 14.42 5.95
N SER A 186 8.44 15.09 6.62
CA SER A 186 9.84 15.24 6.19
C SER A 186 10.61 13.92 6.06
N LYS A 187 10.10 12.82 6.62
CA LYS A 187 10.67 11.48 6.41
C LYS A 187 10.44 10.95 5.00
N TYR A 188 9.38 11.39 4.33
CA TYR A 188 8.91 10.78 3.07
C TYR A 188 9.03 11.72 1.87
N ILE A 189 8.85 13.02 2.11
CA ILE A 189 8.79 14.03 1.06
C ILE A 189 9.35 15.35 1.58
N ASP A 190 10.14 16.04 0.78
CA ASP A 190 10.62 17.38 1.11
C ASP A 190 9.48 18.41 0.96
N LYS A 191 9.68 19.61 1.54
CA LYS A 191 8.64 20.64 1.57
C LYS A 191 8.26 21.15 0.18
N GLU A 192 9.21 21.27 -0.75
CA GLU A 192 8.97 21.77 -2.10
C GLU A 192 8.13 20.76 -2.88
N SER A 193 8.50 19.48 -2.81
CA SER A 193 7.73 18.37 -3.39
C SER A 193 6.35 18.22 -2.75
N PHE A 194 6.22 18.42 -1.44
CA PHE A 194 4.92 18.41 -0.75
C PHE A 194 3.99 19.51 -1.30
N ILE A 195 4.49 20.73 -1.42
CA ILE A 195 3.73 21.86 -1.97
C ILE A 195 3.38 21.61 -3.43
N ALA A 196 4.30 21.04 -4.23
CA ALA A 196 4.03 20.68 -5.61
C ALA A 196 2.90 19.63 -5.74
N ASN A 197 2.81 18.69 -4.79
CA ASN A 197 1.82 17.62 -4.80
C ASN A 197 0.45 18.02 -4.27
N PHE A 198 0.40 18.83 -3.21
CA PHE A 198 -0.83 19.13 -2.49
C PHE A 198 -1.29 20.58 -2.65
N GLY A 199 -0.38 21.51 -2.98
CA GLY A 199 -0.63 22.94 -3.10
C GLY A 199 -0.17 23.75 -1.88
N GLU A 200 0.08 25.04 -2.08
CA GLU A 200 0.58 25.96 -1.03
C GLU A 200 -0.40 26.04 0.16
N ASP A 201 -1.71 25.91 -0.08
CA ASP A 201 -2.76 25.93 0.95
C ASP A 201 -2.58 24.81 2.00
N TYR A 202 -1.91 23.71 1.64
CA TYR A 202 -1.67 22.58 2.55
C TYR A 202 -0.34 22.67 3.30
N LYS A 203 0.49 23.69 3.05
CA LYS A 203 1.81 23.84 3.68
C LYS A 203 1.80 23.78 5.19
N ALA A 204 0.76 24.33 5.83
CA ALA A 204 0.60 24.25 7.28
C ALA A 204 0.55 22.81 7.79
N TYR A 205 -0.01 21.86 7.02
CA TYR A 205 -0.11 20.44 7.39
C TYR A 205 1.27 19.76 7.46
N TYR A 206 2.18 20.18 6.58
CA TYR A 206 3.57 19.72 6.61
C TYR A 206 4.29 20.20 7.89
N GLU A 207 4.10 21.46 8.25
CA GLU A 207 4.80 22.12 9.37
C GLU A 207 4.27 21.68 10.74
N ASN A 208 2.95 21.47 10.86
CA ASN A 208 2.32 21.08 12.12
C ASN A 208 2.18 19.56 12.29
N GLY A 209 2.54 18.76 11.28
CA GLY A 209 2.42 17.31 11.29
C GLY A 209 0.97 16.80 11.30
N ALA A 210 0.04 17.52 10.67
CA ALA A 210 -1.36 17.15 10.56
C ALA A 210 -1.62 16.18 9.39
N ASP A 211 -2.72 15.44 9.49
CA ASP A 211 -3.23 14.56 8.43
C ASP A 211 -3.96 15.37 7.35
N LEU A 212 -3.76 15.03 6.07
CA LEU A 212 -4.38 15.75 4.94
C LEU A 212 -5.90 15.66 4.88
N LEU A 213 -6.47 14.57 5.40
CA LEU A 213 -7.91 14.29 5.33
C LEU A 213 -8.65 14.71 6.62
N GLY A 214 -7.99 15.47 7.49
CA GLY A 214 -8.51 15.92 8.77
C GLY A 214 -8.46 14.84 9.85
N ASP A 215 -9.20 15.08 10.93
CA ASP A 215 -9.09 14.29 12.16
C ASP A 215 -10.09 13.12 12.26
N ASN A 216 -11.06 13.05 11.36
CA ASN A 216 -12.13 12.05 11.44
C ASN A 216 -11.68 10.72 10.84
N VAL A 217 -11.94 9.64 11.57
CA VAL A 217 -11.78 8.28 11.08
C VAL A 217 -13.09 7.84 10.41
N ASP A 218 -13.00 7.25 9.22
CA ASP A 218 -14.12 6.57 8.58
C ASP A 218 -14.37 5.22 9.28
N TRP A 219 -15.16 5.23 10.35
CA TRP A 219 -15.47 4.04 11.15
C TRP A 219 -16.24 2.99 10.36
N ASP A 220 -17.19 3.41 9.51
CA ASP A 220 -17.98 2.49 8.70
C ASP A 220 -17.09 1.70 7.74
N LEU A 221 -16.07 2.33 7.16
CA LEU A 221 -15.10 1.68 6.29
C LEU A 221 -14.28 0.59 7.00
N ILE A 222 -13.84 0.82 8.24
CA ILE A 222 -12.93 -0.09 8.95
C ILE A 222 -13.60 -1.05 9.93
N GLU A 223 -14.86 -0.83 10.30
CA GLU A 223 -15.64 -1.70 11.18
C GLU A 223 -16.57 -2.64 10.39
N SER A 224 -17.03 -2.25 9.20
CA SER A 224 -17.84 -3.11 8.33
C SER A 224 -17.01 -4.26 7.73
N HIS A 225 -17.62 -5.44 7.61
CA HIS A 225 -17.09 -6.54 6.83
C HIS A 225 -17.18 -6.24 5.32
N HIS A 226 -16.21 -6.73 4.54
CA HIS A 226 -16.15 -6.53 3.08
C HIS A 226 -16.02 -7.86 2.35
N ASP A 227 -16.86 -8.84 2.67
CA ASP A 227 -16.73 -10.23 2.18
C ASP A 227 -16.75 -10.35 0.64
N ASN A 228 -17.48 -9.45 -0.03
CA ASN A 228 -17.56 -9.41 -1.49
C ASN A 228 -16.42 -8.62 -2.16
N ILE A 229 -15.38 -8.19 -1.42
CA ILE A 229 -14.30 -7.38 -2.00
C ILE A 229 -13.50 -8.18 -3.03
N ILE A 230 -13.25 -9.47 -2.77
CA ILE A 230 -12.47 -10.34 -3.67
C ILE A 230 -13.17 -10.48 -5.02
N GLU A 231 -14.46 -10.81 -5.03
CA GLU A 231 -15.24 -10.94 -6.28
C GLU A 231 -15.25 -9.64 -7.10
N LYS A 232 -15.39 -8.48 -6.42
CA LYS A 232 -15.34 -7.17 -7.08
C LYS A 232 -13.97 -6.90 -7.71
N LEU A 233 -12.90 -7.19 -7.00
CA LEU A 233 -11.53 -6.99 -7.48
C LEU A 233 -11.19 -7.94 -8.63
N ASP A 234 -11.60 -9.21 -8.55
CA ASP A 234 -11.43 -10.19 -9.62
C ASP A 234 -12.13 -9.74 -10.91
N SER A 235 -13.37 -9.24 -10.80
CA SER A 235 -14.12 -8.68 -11.93
C SER A 235 -13.41 -7.48 -12.57
N GLN A 236 -12.83 -6.59 -11.76
CA GLN A 236 -12.06 -5.45 -12.25
C GLN A 236 -10.77 -5.88 -12.96
N CYS A 237 -10.02 -6.83 -12.38
CA CYS A 237 -8.80 -7.38 -12.97
C CYS A 237 -9.09 -8.08 -14.32
N GLU A 238 -10.16 -8.88 -14.41
CA GLU A 238 -10.55 -9.53 -15.67
C GLU A 238 -11.01 -8.51 -16.72
N SER A 239 -11.71 -7.45 -16.32
CA SER A 239 -12.05 -6.33 -17.22
C SER A 239 -10.81 -5.66 -17.80
N PHE A 240 -9.79 -5.39 -16.97
CA PHE A 240 -8.51 -4.85 -17.42
C PHE A 240 -7.82 -5.79 -18.42
N LYS A 241 -7.72 -7.08 -18.08
CA LYS A 241 -7.12 -8.11 -18.92
C LYS A 241 -7.78 -8.19 -20.31
N LEU A 242 -9.11 -8.16 -20.38
CA LEU A 242 -9.84 -8.14 -21.64
C LEU A 242 -9.53 -6.89 -22.48
N ASN A 243 -9.37 -5.73 -21.85
CA ASN A 243 -9.02 -4.48 -22.53
C ASN A 243 -7.58 -4.53 -23.12
N VAL A 244 -6.64 -5.15 -22.42
CA VAL A 244 -5.26 -5.37 -22.93
C VAL A 244 -5.26 -6.31 -24.14
N HIS A 245 -6.07 -7.39 -24.10
CA HIS A 245 -6.18 -8.33 -25.22
C HIS A 245 -6.83 -7.72 -26.47
N LYS A 246 -7.78 -6.79 -26.30
CA LYS A 246 -8.38 -6.06 -27.43
C LYS A 246 -7.36 -5.14 -28.11
N LYS A 247 -6.54 -4.42 -27.34
CA LYS A 247 -5.52 -3.50 -27.88
C LYS A 247 -4.35 -4.19 -28.59
N SER A 248 -4.05 -5.45 -28.26
CA SER A 248 -2.97 -6.22 -28.89
C SER A 248 -3.38 -6.92 -30.19
N ARG A 249 -4.68 -6.91 -30.54
CA ARG A 249 -5.23 -7.49 -31.78
C ARG A 249 -5.56 -6.46 -32.87
N VAL A 250 -5.39 -5.17 -32.57
CA VAL A 250 -5.57 -4.04 -33.49
C VAL A 250 -4.20 -3.52 -33.88
#